data_AF-A0A373VUW7-F1
#
_entry.id   AF-A0A373VUW7-F1
#
_cell.length_a   1.000
_cell.length_b   1.000
_cell.length_c   1.000
_cell.angle_alpha   90.00
_cell.angle_beta   90.00
_cell.angle_gamma   90.00
#
_symmetry.space_group_name_H-M   'P 1'
#
loop_
_entity.id
_entity.type
_entity.pdbx_description
1 polymer ?
#
loop_
_entity_poly.entity_id
_entity_poly.type
_entity_poly.pdbx_seq_one_letter_code
_entity_poly.pdbx_strand_id
1 'polypeptide(L)'
;MVEEYNVMTRMRECGYSGTPGKYGVMQFRGTTFYCSGSAYAPTEDNLKRMEKGRAPIGYDGDPIELHHLIQSESGSVVEISGSMHRENHKTLHINTSDIPSGINRSSFQMLRSAYWKRRAQTLRKEMRK
;
A
#
# COMPACT_ATOMS: atom_id res chain seq x y z
N MET A 1 -21.67 -8.38 28.02
CA MET A 1 -20.78 -9.40 27.40
C MET A 1 -21.18 -9.78 25.97
N VAL A 2 -21.92 -8.96 25.21
CA VAL A 2 -22.25 -9.18 23.78
C VAL A 2 -21.73 -8.09 22.84
N GLU A 3 -21.13 -7.01 23.38
CA GLU A 3 -20.45 -5.96 22.60
C GLU A 3 -18.95 -6.23 22.38
N GLU A 4 -18.30 -7.01 23.25
CA GLU A 4 -16.85 -7.30 23.16
C GLU A 4 -16.48 -8.24 22.01
N TYR A 5 -17.44 -8.99 21.46
CA TYR A 5 -17.23 -9.99 20.39
C TYR A 5 -17.61 -9.52 18.98
N ASN A 6 -18.40 -8.45 18.83
CA ASN A 6 -19.00 -8.11 17.54
C ASN A 6 -18.14 -7.16 16.66
N VAL A 7 -17.06 -6.61 17.22
CA VAL A 7 -16.03 -5.91 16.45
C VAL A 7 -14.65 -6.38 16.91
N MET A 8 -14.41 -7.69 16.75
CA MET A 8 -13.16 -8.15 16.14
C MET A 8 -12.77 -7.13 15.07
N THR A 9 -11.90 -6.22 15.49
CA THR A 9 -11.56 -4.96 14.84
C THR A 9 -10.76 -5.30 13.58
N ARG A 10 -11.52 -5.68 12.56
CA ARG A 10 -11.20 -5.81 11.14
C ARG A 10 -9.70 -6.02 10.89
N MET A 11 -9.20 -7.23 11.16
CA MET A 11 -7.86 -7.70 10.74
C MET A 11 -6.84 -6.56 10.54
N ARG A 12 -6.42 -5.91 11.63
CA ARG A 12 -5.36 -4.87 11.76
C ARG A 12 -5.14 -4.06 10.47
N GLU A 13 -5.63 -2.82 10.38
CA GLU A 13 -5.37 -1.89 9.25
C GLU A 13 -3.91 -1.99 8.77
N CYS A 14 -3.67 -2.82 7.77
CA CYS A 14 -2.35 -3.22 7.31
C CYS A 14 -1.28 -3.48 8.40
N GLY A 15 -1.68 -4.23 9.43
CA GLY A 15 -0.84 -4.62 10.55
C GLY A 15 0.30 -5.53 10.11
N TYR A 16 1.50 -5.20 10.57
CA TYR A 16 2.70 -6.00 10.43
C TYR A 16 2.44 -7.39 11.06
N SER A 17 2.30 -8.43 10.23
CA SER A 17 2.07 -9.79 10.73
C SER A 17 3.36 -10.45 11.23
N GLY A 18 4.52 -9.81 11.03
CA GLY A 18 5.85 -10.39 11.26
C GLY A 18 6.11 -11.68 10.47
N THR A 19 5.16 -12.09 9.63
CA THR A 19 5.20 -13.32 8.85
C THR A 19 5.58 -12.94 7.42
N PRO A 20 6.76 -13.32 6.94
CA PRO A 20 7.16 -13.12 5.56
C PRO A 20 6.07 -13.63 4.60
N GLY A 21 5.70 -12.84 3.60
CA GLY A 21 4.74 -13.24 2.56
C GLY A 21 3.25 -13.02 2.88
N LYS A 22 2.88 -12.44 4.03
CA LYS A 22 1.48 -12.06 4.30
C LYS A 22 1.23 -10.58 4.03
N TYR A 23 0.26 -10.30 3.17
CA TYR A 23 -0.27 -8.95 2.95
C TYR A 23 -1.36 -8.63 3.99
N GLY A 24 -1.29 -7.43 4.57
CA GLY A 24 -2.42 -6.85 5.28
C GLY A 24 -3.40 -6.22 4.30
N VAL A 25 -4.65 -6.00 4.71
CA VAL A 25 -5.68 -5.35 3.88
C VAL A 25 -6.12 -4.05 4.54
N MET A 26 -6.20 -2.96 3.77
CA MET A 26 -6.77 -1.69 4.20
C MET A 26 -7.77 -1.18 3.16
N GLN A 27 -8.98 -0.88 3.63
CA GLN A 27 -9.93 -0.11 2.84
C GLN A 27 -9.66 1.38 3.05
N PHE A 28 -9.44 2.12 1.98
CA PHE A 28 -9.18 3.55 2.04
C PHE A 28 -9.79 4.28 0.85
N ARG A 29 -10.71 5.21 1.13
CA ARG A 29 -11.41 6.04 0.11
C ARG A 29 -12.08 5.23 -1.00
N GLY A 30 -12.63 4.07 -0.67
CA GLY A 30 -13.29 3.18 -1.64
C GLY A 30 -12.35 2.25 -2.39
N THR A 31 -11.05 2.34 -2.16
CA THR A 31 -10.03 1.45 -2.77
C THR A 31 -9.53 0.44 -1.74
N THR A 32 -9.42 -0.82 -2.16
CA THR A 32 -8.78 -1.88 -1.36
C THR A 32 -7.28 -1.85 -1.59
N PHE A 33 -6.50 -1.76 -0.52
CA PHE A 33 -5.04 -1.83 -0.55
C PHE A 33 -4.53 -3.11 0.11
N TYR A 34 -3.67 -3.85 -0.59
CA TYR A 34 -2.88 -4.94 -0.06
C TYR A 34 -1.52 -4.41 0.35
N CYS A 35 -1.31 -4.26 1.66
CA CYS A 35 -0.08 -3.70 2.18
C CYS A 35 0.93 -4.79 2.51
N SER A 36 2.19 -4.55 2.17
CA SER A 36 3.26 -5.47 2.48
C SER A 36 3.71 -5.30 3.92
N GLY A 37 3.71 -6.42 4.66
CA GLY A 37 4.29 -6.46 6.00
C GLY A 37 5.82 -6.49 6.00
N SER A 38 6.48 -6.68 4.87
CA SER A 38 7.94 -6.91 4.84
C SER A 38 8.68 -6.15 3.75
N ALA A 39 8.01 -5.36 2.92
CA ALA A 39 8.67 -4.64 1.83
C ALA A 39 9.54 -3.46 2.30
N TYR A 40 9.30 -2.93 3.50
CA TYR A 40 10.07 -1.83 4.08
C TYR A 40 10.03 -1.88 5.61
N ALA A 41 11.05 -1.32 6.25
CA ALA A 41 11.06 -1.12 7.69
C ALA A 41 10.39 0.22 8.07
N PRO A 42 9.61 0.28 9.17
CA PRO A 42 9.00 1.51 9.66
C PRO A 42 10.01 2.38 10.44
N THR A 43 11.14 2.73 9.81
CA THR A 43 12.15 3.62 10.37
C THR A 43 11.61 5.04 10.48
N GLU A 44 12.23 5.87 11.33
CA GLU A 44 11.85 7.28 11.49
C GLU A 44 11.88 8.05 10.16
N ASP A 45 12.87 7.79 9.31
CA ASP A 45 12.97 8.41 7.99
C ASP A 45 11.86 7.98 7.05
N ASN A 46 11.51 6.69 7.04
CA ASN A 46 10.39 6.19 6.26
C ASN A 46 9.05 6.75 6.75
N LEU A 47 8.86 6.85 8.07
CA LEU A 47 7.67 7.48 8.66
C LEU A 47 7.56 8.96 8.25
N LYS A 48 8.64 9.74 8.34
CA LYS A 48 8.68 11.15 7.89
C LYS A 48 8.39 11.31 6.40
N ARG A 49 8.84 10.38 5.55
CA ARG A 49 8.50 10.37 4.12
C ARG A 49 7.00 10.16 3.93
N MET A 50 6.43 9.16 4.60
CA MET A 50 5.01 8.82 4.50
C MET A 50 4.10 9.92 5.06
N GLU A 51 4.48 10.59 6.14
CA GLU A 51 3.78 11.77 6.69
C GLU A 51 3.71 12.93 5.68
N LYS A 52 4.70 13.04 4.80
CA LYS A 52 4.71 13.98 3.66
C LYS A 52 4.00 13.45 2.41
N GLY A 53 3.38 12.27 2.49
CA GLY A 53 2.71 11.60 1.37
C GLY A 53 3.66 10.94 0.37
N ARG A 54 4.92 10.72 0.75
CA ARG A 54 5.93 10.03 -0.08
C ARG A 54 6.02 8.57 0.31
N ALA A 55 6.27 7.70 -0.65
CA ALA A 55 6.49 6.28 -0.37
C ALA A 55 7.72 6.06 0.53
N PRO A 56 7.67 5.07 1.44
CA PRO A 56 8.84 4.62 2.16
C PRO A 56 9.85 4.01 1.18
N ILE A 57 11.12 3.93 1.61
CA ILE A 57 12.17 3.20 0.91
C ILE A 57 12.09 1.73 1.32
N GLY A 58 12.05 0.86 0.31
CA GLY A 58 12.02 -0.59 0.46
C GLY A 58 13.37 -1.20 0.81
N TYR A 59 13.37 -2.51 1.08
CA TYR A 59 14.59 -3.27 1.35
C TYR A 59 15.56 -3.30 0.16
N ASP A 60 15.06 -3.04 -1.04
CA ASP A 60 15.80 -2.97 -2.31
C ASP A 60 16.44 -1.58 -2.56
N GLY A 61 16.23 -0.63 -1.65
CA GLY A 61 16.73 0.74 -1.78
C GLY A 61 15.85 1.65 -2.64
N ASP A 62 14.79 1.11 -3.26
CA ASP A 62 13.87 1.85 -4.12
C ASP A 62 12.60 2.27 -3.34
N PRO A 63 11.91 3.35 -3.75
CA PRO A 63 10.62 3.69 -3.16
C PRO A 63 9.59 2.57 -3.42
N ILE A 64 8.79 2.24 -2.40
CA ILE A 64 7.69 1.29 -2.57
C ILE A 64 6.68 1.82 -3.59
N GLU A 65 6.28 0.94 -4.49
CA GLU A 65 5.32 1.23 -5.53
C GLU A 65 3.93 0.75 -5.15
N LEU A 66 2.92 1.59 -5.47
CA LEU A 66 1.52 1.21 -5.40
C LEU A 66 1.07 0.83 -6.79
N HIS A 67 0.77 -0.45 -6.99
CA HIS A 67 0.38 -1.00 -8.27
C HIS A 67 -1.08 -1.44 -8.25
N HIS A 68 -1.88 -1.06 -9.24
CA HIS A 68 -3.23 -1.62 -9.37
C HIS A 68 -3.14 -3.05 -9.90
N LEU A 69 -3.82 -4.01 -9.27
CA LEU A 69 -3.85 -5.41 -9.72
C LEU A 69 -4.50 -5.60 -11.10
N ILE A 70 -5.38 -4.66 -11.46
CA ILE A 70 -5.99 -4.55 -12.79
C ILE A 70 -5.80 -3.11 -13.26
N GLN A 71 -5.65 -2.89 -14.57
CA GLN A 71 -5.42 -1.56 -15.16
C GLN A 71 -6.70 -0.69 -15.22
N SER A 72 -7.44 -0.64 -14.10
CA SER A 72 -8.70 0.08 -13.90
C SER A 72 -8.63 0.89 -12.59
N GLU A 73 -9.20 2.09 -12.59
CA GLU A 73 -9.29 2.96 -11.40
C GLU A 73 -10.03 2.29 -10.22
N SER A 74 -11.00 1.41 -10.51
CA SER A 74 -11.74 0.65 -9.50
C SER A 74 -10.98 -0.56 -8.96
N GLY A 75 -9.80 -0.84 -9.50
CA GLY A 75 -8.97 -1.97 -9.12
C GLY A 75 -8.39 -1.84 -7.72
N SER A 76 -8.25 -2.99 -7.04
CA SER A 76 -7.45 -3.05 -5.82
C SER A 76 -5.98 -2.70 -6.10
N VAL A 77 -5.31 -2.15 -5.11
CA VAL A 77 -3.91 -1.71 -5.19
C VAL A 77 -3.04 -2.54 -4.26
N VAL A 78 -1.81 -2.83 -4.65
CA VAL A 78 -0.83 -3.58 -3.85
C VAL A 78 0.46 -2.77 -3.65
N GLU A 79 1.03 -2.85 -2.45
CA GLU A 79 2.39 -2.38 -2.17
C GLU A 79 3.41 -3.42 -2.69
N ILE A 80 4.27 -3.03 -3.63
CA ILE A 80 5.36 -3.86 -4.18
C ILE A 80 6.71 -3.13 -4.14
N SER A 81 7.81 -3.87 -4.14
CA SER A 81 9.15 -3.27 -4.20
C SER A 81 9.41 -2.65 -5.58
N GLY A 82 10.30 -1.66 -5.64
CA GLY A 82 10.65 -1.00 -6.90
C GLY A 82 11.31 -1.97 -7.88
N SER A 83 12.16 -2.87 -7.38
CA SER A 83 12.75 -3.96 -8.16
C SER A 83 11.70 -4.88 -8.75
N MET A 84 10.72 -5.35 -7.95
CA MET A 84 9.65 -6.24 -8.42
C MET A 84 8.84 -5.57 -9.53
N HIS A 85 8.50 -4.30 -9.35
CA HIS A 85 7.75 -3.55 -10.37
C HIS A 85 8.54 -3.41 -11.67
N ARG A 86 9.82 -3.04 -11.57
CA ARG A 86 10.71 -2.84 -12.72
C ARG A 86 10.98 -4.13 -13.48
N GLU A 87 11.34 -5.20 -12.78
CA GLU A 87 11.71 -6.49 -13.38
C GLU A 87 10.50 -7.20 -14.03
N ASN A 88 9.31 -7.02 -13.45
CA ASN A 88 8.08 -7.63 -13.94
C ASN A 88 7.18 -6.66 -14.72
N HIS A 89 7.72 -5.53 -15.19
CA HIS A 89 6.94 -4.45 -15.82
C HIS A 89 6.01 -4.96 -16.93
N LYS A 90 6.49 -5.84 -17.83
CA LYS A 90 5.69 -6.38 -18.93
C LYS A 90 4.51 -7.24 -18.44
N THR A 91 4.71 -7.97 -17.35
CA THR A 91 3.67 -8.82 -16.74
C THR A 91 2.64 -7.99 -15.99
N LEU A 92 3.08 -6.92 -15.33
CA LEU A 92 2.24 -6.02 -14.52
C LEU A 92 1.47 -5.01 -15.38
N HIS A 93 1.98 -4.66 -16.56
CA HIS A 93 1.36 -3.72 -17.51
C HIS A 93 0.90 -4.47 -18.77
N ILE A 94 -0.21 -5.19 -18.65
CA ILE A 94 -0.79 -6.03 -19.70
C ILE A 94 -1.44 -5.20 -20.82
N ASN A 95 -1.83 -3.95 -20.54
CA ASN A 95 -2.42 -3.08 -21.56
C ASN A 95 -1.44 -2.86 -22.70
N THR A 96 -1.86 -3.18 -23.93
CA THR A 96 -1.13 -2.82 -25.15
C THR A 96 -1.22 -1.31 -25.37
N SER A 97 -0.33 -0.76 -26.20
CA SER A 97 -0.34 0.66 -26.60
C SER A 97 -1.67 1.15 -27.16
N ASP A 98 -2.55 0.24 -27.58
CA ASP A 98 -3.84 0.51 -28.20
C ASP A 98 -5.00 0.62 -27.18
N ILE A 99 -4.79 0.20 -25.92
CA ILE A 99 -5.78 0.31 -24.85
C ILE A 99 -5.25 1.30 -23.80
N PRO A 100 -5.75 2.55 -23.77
CA PRO A 100 -5.32 3.50 -22.77
C PRO A 100 -5.66 2.99 -21.36
N SER A 101 -4.79 3.29 -20.41
CA SER A 101 -5.04 2.97 -19.00
C SER A 101 -6.35 3.60 -18.54
N GLY A 102 -7.20 2.83 -17.88
CA GLY A 102 -8.42 3.33 -17.24
C GLY A 102 -8.15 4.15 -15.98
N ILE A 103 -6.88 4.41 -15.65
CA ILE A 103 -6.45 5.08 -14.42
C ILE A 103 -6.22 6.56 -14.69
N ASN A 104 -6.91 7.42 -13.94
CA ASN A 104 -6.62 8.85 -13.92
C ASN A 104 -5.35 9.09 -13.09
N ARG A 105 -4.25 9.41 -13.76
CA ARG A 105 -2.95 9.60 -13.11
C ARG A 105 -2.96 10.69 -12.04
N SER A 106 -3.70 11.78 -12.23
CA SER A 106 -3.77 12.87 -11.25
C SER A 106 -4.51 12.42 -9.98
N SER A 107 -5.68 11.79 -10.16
CA SER A 107 -6.47 11.21 -9.07
C SER A 107 -5.67 10.17 -8.31
N PHE A 108 -4.96 9.28 -9.02
CA PHE A 108 -4.14 8.26 -8.39
C PHE A 108 -2.97 8.84 -7.61
N GLN A 109 -2.31 9.90 -8.10
CA GLN A 109 -1.25 10.57 -7.33
C GLN A 109 -1.78 11.19 -6.04
N MET A 110 -2.98 11.78 -6.07
CA MET A 110 -3.63 12.30 -4.85
C MET A 110 -3.99 11.17 -3.88
N LEU A 111 -4.54 10.06 -4.39
CA LEU A 111 -4.85 8.88 -3.60
C LEU A 111 -3.60 8.30 -2.94
N ARG A 112 -2.52 8.15 -3.70
CA ARG A 112 -1.21 7.65 -3.23
C ARG A 112 -0.64 8.51 -2.11
N SER A 113 -0.67 9.83 -2.27
CA SER A 113 -0.20 10.76 -1.23
C SER A 113 -1.01 10.64 0.06
N ALA A 114 -2.34 10.60 -0.06
CA ALA A 114 -3.23 10.44 1.09
C ALA A 114 -3.08 9.05 1.76
N TYR A 115 -2.87 8.01 0.96
CA TYR A 115 -2.64 6.65 1.42
C TYR A 115 -1.38 6.57 2.30
N TRP A 116 -0.25 7.09 1.83
CA TRP A 116 0.99 7.03 2.62
C TRP A 116 0.87 7.79 3.94
N LYS A 117 0.19 8.93 3.95
CA LYS A 117 -0.12 9.67 5.19
C LYS A 117 -0.94 8.82 6.16
N ARG A 118 -1.95 8.09 5.66
CA ARG A 118 -2.75 7.17 6.47
C ARG A 118 -1.89 6.02 7.01
N ARG A 119 -1.04 5.41 6.17
CA ARG A 119 -0.14 4.33 6.59
C ARG A 119 0.82 4.77 7.70
N ALA A 120 1.40 5.97 7.62
CA ALA A 120 2.24 6.51 8.68
C ALA A 120 1.49 6.62 10.02
N GLN A 121 0.26 7.15 10.01
CA GLN A 121 -0.56 7.27 11.22
C GLN A 121 -0.84 5.91 11.86
N THR A 122 -1.13 4.89 11.04
CA THR A 122 -1.37 3.53 11.53
C THR A 122 -0.12 2.93 12.15
N LEU A 123 1.03 2.98 11.45
CA LEU A 123 2.30 2.45 11.95
C LEU A 123 2.75 3.16 13.24
N ARG A 124 2.62 4.49 13.32
CA ARG A 124 2.92 5.26 14.55
C ARG A 124 2.07 4.81 15.74
N LYS A 125 0.79 4.49 15.52
CA LYS A 125 -0.09 3.99 16.58
C LYS A 125 0.28 2.58 17.02
N GLU A 126 0.69 1.73 16.10
CA GLU A 126 1.14 0.37 16.41
C GLU A 126 2.44 0.35 17.20
N MET A 127 3.40 1.21 16.85
CA MET A 127 4.70 1.32 17.54
C MET A 127 4.62 1.91 18.97
N ARG A 128 3.46 2.46 19.37
CA ARG A 128 3.25 3.06 20.70
C ARG A 128 2.50 2.13 21.66
N LYS A 129 2.06 0.97 21.18
CA LYS A 129 1.41 -0.08 21.98
C LYS A 129 2.46 -1.09 22.42
#